data_AF-A0A2N9ED47-F1
#
_entry.id   AF-A0A2N9ED47-F1
#
_cell.length_a   1.000
_cell.length_b   1.000
_cell.length_c   1.000
_cell.angle_alpha   90.00
_cell.angle_beta   90.00
_cell.angle_gamma   90.00
#
_symmetry.space_group_name_H-M   'P 1'
#
loop_
_entity.id
_entity.type
_entity.pdbx_description
1 polymer ?
#
loop_
_entity_poly.entity_id
_entity_poly.type
_entity_poly.pdbx_seq_one_letter_code
_entity_poly.pdbx_strand_id
1 'polypeptide(L)'
;MDTQKLIFPVLIFFLFFLLTGKQVVQGRLAHHHHHHHHHHHTPRHLFNFRPSKLFVFGDSYADTGNNRKSEANSWKYPYGITFPGKPAGRFSDGRVLTDYLGVSLSLSHSLQ
;
A
#
# COMPACT_ATOMS: atom_id res chain seq x y z
N MET A 1 -31.31 -3.16 15.83
CA MET A 1 -30.56 -4.06 14.91
C MET A 1 -29.39 -4.60 15.69
N ASP A 2 -29.29 -5.92 15.83
CA ASP A 2 -28.30 -6.56 16.71
C ASP A 2 -26.91 -6.46 16.09
N THR A 3 -26.04 -5.63 16.66
CA THR A 3 -24.66 -5.40 16.20
C THR A 3 -23.87 -6.71 16.04
N GLN A 4 -24.22 -7.73 16.83
CA GLN A 4 -23.65 -9.07 16.78
C GLN A 4 -23.88 -9.78 15.43
N LYS A 5 -25.01 -9.52 14.76
CA LYS A 5 -25.33 -10.11 13.44
C LYS A 5 -24.49 -9.50 12.30
N LEU A 6 -23.94 -8.30 12.50
CA LEU A 6 -23.13 -7.59 11.50
C LEU A 6 -21.63 -7.87 11.65
N ILE A 7 -21.14 -8.07 12.88
CA ILE A 7 -19.72 -8.29 13.18
C ILE A 7 -19.26 -9.67 12.70
N PHE A 8 -20.10 -10.69 12.88
CA PHE A 8 -19.77 -12.07 12.54
C PHE A 8 -19.38 -12.29 11.06
N PRO A 9 -20.14 -11.82 10.05
CA PRO A 9 -19.76 -11.99 8.65
C PRO A 9 -18.51 -11.18 8.26
N VAL A 10 -18.30 -10.00 8.86
CA VAL A 10 -17.12 -9.15 8.62
C VAL A 10 -15.84 -9.84 9.13
N LEU A 11 -15.91 -10.44 10.31
CA LEU A 11 -14.81 -11.21 10.90
C LEU A 11 -14.45 -12.41 10.03
N ILE A 12 -15.45 -13.15 9.53
CA ILE A 12 -15.22 -14.32 8.66
C ILE A 12 -14.54 -13.91 7.36
N PHE A 13 -14.99 -12.82 6.72
CA PHE A 13 -14.37 -12.31 5.50
C PHE A 13 -12.91 -11.92 5.72
N PHE A 14 -12.62 -11.26 6.84
CA PHE A 14 -11.25 -10.88 7.21
C PHE A 14 -10.35 -12.11 7.46
N LEU A 15 -10.83 -13.14 8.15
CA LEU A 15 -10.08 -14.38 8.36
C LEU A 15 -9.82 -15.13 7.05
N PHE A 16 -10.77 -15.16 6.12
CA PHE A 16 -10.57 -15.78 4.81
C PHE A 16 -9.45 -15.09 4.03
N PHE A 17 -9.41 -13.75 4.04
CA PHE A 17 -8.35 -12.97 3.40
C PHE A 17 -6.97 -13.21 4.03
N LEU A 18 -6.90 -13.39 5.36
CA LEU A 18 -5.66 -13.74 6.06
C LEU A 18 -5.16 -15.15 5.73
N LEU A 19 -6.06 -16.09 5.44
CA LEU A 19 -5.70 -17.47 5.11
C LEU A 19 -5.22 -17.61 3.67
N THR A 20 -5.81 -16.89 2.71
CA THR A 20 -5.37 -16.91 1.31
C THR A 20 -4.05 -16.17 1.08
N GLY A 21 -3.73 -15.17 1.91
CA GLY A 21 -2.49 -14.38 1.82
C GLY A 21 -1.18 -15.10 2.23
N LYS A 22 -1.21 -16.37 2.66
CA LYS A 22 -0.03 -17.08 3.20
C LYS A 22 0.59 -18.16 2.29
N GLN A 23 0.09 -18.41 1.08
CA GLN A 23 0.56 -19.52 0.23
C GLN A 23 1.62 -19.17 -0.84
N VAL A 24 2.46 -18.14 -0.64
CA VAL A 24 3.53 -17.78 -1.61
C VAL A 24 4.94 -17.80 -0.99
N VAL A 25 5.18 -18.56 0.07
CA VAL A 25 6.56 -18.77 0.56
C VAL A 25 6.74 -20.21 1.04
N GLN A 26 6.91 -21.16 0.11
CA GLN A 26 7.60 -22.42 0.41
C GLN A 26 8.11 -23.08 -0.89
N GLY A 27 9.38 -22.82 -1.23
CA GLY A 27 10.14 -23.64 -2.17
C GLY A 27 11.37 -24.18 -1.46
N ARG A 28 11.41 -25.50 -1.23
CA ARG A 28 12.38 -26.21 -0.39
C ARG A 28 13.75 -26.40 -1.05
N LEU A 29 14.75 -26.52 -0.17
CA LEU A 29 16.12 -26.98 -0.34
C LEU A 29 16.24 -28.27 -1.18
N ALA A 30 17.15 -28.26 -2.18
CA ALA A 30 17.75 -29.47 -2.75
C ALA A 30 19.23 -29.20 -3.08
N HIS A 31 20.08 -30.10 -2.61
CA HIS A 31 21.55 -30.11 -2.70
C HIS A 31 21.99 -30.94 -3.93
N HIS A 32 23.20 -30.64 -4.44
CA HIS A 32 24.12 -31.43 -5.28
C HIS A 32 24.14 -31.32 -6.83
N HIS A 33 25.29 -30.76 -7.26
CA HIS A 33 26.27 -31.19 -8.29
C HIS A 33 26.09 -31.05 -9.83
N HIS A 34 27.12 -30.39 -10.39
CA HIS A 34 27.83 -30.52 -11.67
C HIS A 34 27.31 -29.86 -12.97
N HIS A 35 28.18 -28.95 -13.46
CA HIS A 35 28.52 -28.51 -14.81
C HIS A 35 27.44 -28.54 -15.93
N HIS A 36 27.15 -27.36 -16.51
CA HIS A 36 27.54 -27.02 -17.88
C HIS A 36 27.11 -25.57 -18.20
N HIS A 37 27.92 -24.89 -19.01
CA HIS A 37 27.71 -23.53 -19.47
C HIS A 37 26.34 -23.34 -20.12
N HIS A 38 25.49 -22.51 -19.53
CA HIS A 38 24.35 -21.92 -20.21
C HIS A 38 24.20 -20.46 -19.79
N HIS A 39 24.04 -19.61 -20.81
CA HIS A 39 23.76 -18.19 -20.70
C HIS A 39 22.78 -17.87 -19.57
N HIS A 40 23.15 -16.95 -18.69
CA HIS A 40 22.28 -16.36 -17.70
C HIS A 40 21.17 -15.54 -18.38
N HIS A 41 20.16 -16.22 -18.91
CA HIS A 41 18.81 -15.68 -18.95
C HIS A 41 18.22 -15.88 -17.56
N THR A 42 18.51 -14.94 -16.65
CA THR A 42 17.67 -14.76 -15.46
C THR A 42 16.23 -14.52 -15.93
N PRO A 43 15.25 -15.35 -15.56
CA PRO A 43 13.86 -15.14 -15.97
C PRO A 43 13.28 -13.97 -15.16
N ARG A 44 13.50 -12.73 -15.63
CA ARG A 44 12.88 -11.50 -15.11
C ARG A 44 11.40 -11.36 -15.55
N HIS A 45 10.73 -12.45 -15.91
CA HIS A 45 9.47 -12.37 -16.65
C HIS A 45 8.21 -12.69 -15.82
N LEU A 46 8.29 -12.99 -14.52
CA LEU A 46 7.07 -13.22 -13.74
C LEU A 46 6.41 -11.97 -13.15
N PHE A 47 7.10 -10.83 -13.02
CA PHE A 47 6.46 -9.54 -12.71
C PHE A 47 7.30 -8.36 -13.23
N ASN A 48 7.25 -8.04 -14.52
CA ASN A 48 7.69 -6.71 -14.98
C ASN A 48 6.61 -5.65 -14.66
N PHE A 49 6.06 -5.69 -13.44
CA PHE A 49 5.01 -4.79 -12.99
C PHE A 49 5.63 -3.45 -12.61
N ARG A 50 5.56 -2.50 -13.53
CA ARG A 50 6.02 -1.12 -13.37
C ARG A 50 4.85 -0.19 -13.71
N PRO A 51 3.90 0.03 -12.78
CA PRO A 51 2.81 0.95 -13.04
C PRO A 51 3.39 2.35 -13.28
N SER A 52 2.77 3.10 -14.19
CA SER A 52 3.14 4.50 -14.45
C SER A 52 2.34 5.49 -13.62
N LYS A 53 1.21 5.06 -13.05
CA LYS A 53 0.27 5.87 -12.26
C LYS A 53 -0.40 5.05 -11.17
N LEU A 54 -0.83 5.75 -10.12
CA LEU A 54 -1.66 5.22 -9.04
C LEU A 54 -2.93 6.08 -8.96
N PHE A 55 -4.07 5.46 -9.19
CA PHE A 55 -5.38 6.09 -8.96
C PHE A 55 -5.87 5.67 -7.58
N VAL A 56 -6.13 6.66 -6.73
CA VAL A 56 -6.52 6.45 -5.34
C VAL A 56 -7.94 6.95 -5.15
N PHE A 57 -8.80 6.06 -4.66
CA PHE A 57 -10.15 6.40 -4.21
C PHE A 57 -10.25 6.06 -2.73
N GLY A 58 -11.05 6.82 -1.99
CA GLY A 58 -11.26 6.58 -0.58
C GLY A 58 -11.73 7.83 0.14
N ASP A 59 -11.55 7.81 1.45
CA ASP A 59 -11.87 8.88 2.37
C ASP A 59 -10.59 9.57 2.87
N SER A 60 -10.68 10.20 4.04
CA SER A 60 -9.57 10.89 4.70
C SER A 60 -8.32 10.04 4.91
N TYR A 61 -8.42 8.71 4.98
CA TYR A 61 -7.25 7.82 5.15
C TYR A 61 -6.37 7.73 3.89
N ALA A 62 -6.92 8.08 2.73
CA ALA A 62 -6.23 8.04 1.45
C ALA A 62 -5.94 9.45 0.89
N ASP A 63 -6.62 10.48 1.44
CA ASP A 63 -6.55 11.87 0.99
C ASP A 63 -5.17 12.50 1.25
N THR A 64 -4.63 13.15 0.22
CA THR A 64 -3.34 13.86 0.25
C THR A 64 -3.50 15.38 0.07
N GLY A 65 -4.73 15.89 0.13
CA GLY A 65 -5.05 17.32 0.10
C GLY A 65 -6.14 17.73 -0.88
N ASN A 66 -7.06 16.83 -1.23
CA ASN A 66 -8.14 17.10 -2.18
C ASN A 66 -9.18 18.08 -1.65
N ASN A 67 -9.37 18.13 -0.33
CA ASN A 67 -10.30 19.06 0.30
C ASN A 67 -9.76 20.50 0.35
N ARG A 68 -10.65 21.50 0.23
CA ARG A 68 -10.28 22.92 0.29
C ARG A 68 -9.74 23.31 1.67
N LYS A 69 -8.71 24.17 1.68
CA LYS A 69 -8.06 24.68 2.90
C LYS A 69 -9.02 25.32 3.91
N SER A 70 -10.06 26.00 3.43
CA SER A 70 -11.06 26.66 4.28
C SER A 70 -12.04 25.68 4.93
N GLU A 71 -12.18 24.48 4.37
CA GLU A 71 -13.26 23.55 4.71
C GLU A 71 -12.76 22.37 5.56
N ALA A 72 -11.54 21.88 5.31
CA ALA A 72 -11.01 20.70 5.99
C ALA A 72 -10.05 21.01 7.14
N ASN A 73 -10.22 20.28 8.24
CA ASN A 73 -9.33 20.37 9.40
C ASN A 73 -7.91 19.85 9.13
N SER A 74 -7.71 19.02 8.10
CA SER A 74 -6.40 18.49 7.69
C SER A 74 -5.39 19.56 7.23
N TRP A 75 -5.86 20.81 7.06
CA TRP A 75 -5.03 21.98 6.77
C TRP A 75 -4.67 22.81 8.02
N LYS A 76 -4.95 22.29 9.22
CA LYS A 76 -4.68 22.96 10.50
C LYS A 76 -3.80 22.09 11.39
N TYR A 77 -3.21 22.71 12.42
CA TYR A 77 -2.54 21.97 13.49
C TYR A 77 -3.52 20.98 14.15
N PRO A 78 -3.10 19.74 14.52
CA PRO A 78 -1.74 19.21 14.54
C PRO A 78 -1.34 18.40 13.28
N TYR A 79 -2.01 18.55 12.15
CA TYR A 79 -1.73 17.70 10.99
C TYR A 79 -0.41 18.05 10.30
N GLY A 80 0.28 17.01 9.84
CA GLY A 80 1.51 17.09 9.06
C GLY A 80 2.76 17.55 9.80
N ILE A 81 2.84 17.53 11.14
CA ILE A 81 4.03 17.97 11.90
C ILE A 81 5.19 17.01 11.66
N THR A 82 4.96 15.70 11.75
CA THR A 82 6.01 14.70 11.45
C THR A 82 6.37 14.71 9.96
N PHE A 83 5.38 14.83 9.07
CA PHE A 83 5.60 14.99 7.64
C PHE A 83 4.39 15.68 6.99
N PRO A 84 4.57 16.75 6.19
CA PRO A 84 5.83 17.32 5.71
C PRO A 84 6.42 18.45 6.59
N GLY A 85 6.08 18.52 7.87
CA GLY A 85 6.48 19.61 8.78
C GLY A 85 5.46 20.75 8.89
N LYS A 86 4.33 20.63 8.20
CA LYS A 86 3.20 21.58 8.23
C LYS A 86 1.92 20.92 7.71
N PRO A 87 0.74 21.46 8.04
CA PRO A 87 -0.51 20.97 7.47
C PRO A 87 -0.51 21.03 5.94
N ALA A 88 -0.75 19.88 5.32
CA ALA A 88 -0.71 19.69 3.87
C ALA A 88 -1.96 18.96 3.36
N GLY A 89 -3.06 19.02 4.10
CA GLY A 89 -4.35 18.44 3.69
C GLY A 89 -4.49 16.93 3.93
N ARG A 90 -3.46 16.28 4.48
CA ARG A 90 -3.51 14.88 4.96
C ARG A 90 -4.17 14.82 6.34
N PHE A 91 -5.08 13.88 6.56
CA PHE A 91 -5.67 13.62 7.87
C PHE A 91 -4.74 12.73 8.73
N SER A 92 -3.46 13.09 8.78
CA SER A 92 -2.41 12.40 9.53
C SER A 92 -1.36 13.42 10.00
N ASP A 93 -0.65 13.11 11.08
CA ASP A 93 0.54 13.88 11.48
C ASP A 93 1.73 13.64 10.51
N GLY A 94 1.66 12.57 9.72
CA GLY A 94 2.68 12.23 8.74
C GLY A 94 2.10 11.78 7.41
N ARG A 95 2.81 10.84 6.78
CA ARG A 95 2.35 10.19 5.55
C ARG A 95 1.06 9.40 5.80
N VAL A 96 0.22 9.36 4.77
CA VAL A 96 -0.92 8.44 4.68
C VAL A 96 -0.52 7.18 3.88
N LEU A 97 -1.34 6.12 3.91
CA LEU A 97 -0.99 4.83 3.30
C LEU A 97 -0.57 4.97 1.82
N THR A 98 -1.22 5.86 1.09
CA THR A 98 -1.01 6.10 -0.35
C THR A 98 0.37 6.68 -0.65
N ASP A 99 0.94 7.46 0.27
CA ASP A 99 2.32 7.96 0.15
C ASP A 99 3.32 6.78 0.14
N TYR A 100 3.10 5.76 0.99
CA TYR A 100 3.96 4.57 1.05
C TYR A 100 3.80 3.66 -0.16
N LEU A 101 2.57 3.55 -0.70
CA LEU A 101 2.31 2.80 -1.92
C LEU A 101 2.98 3.46 -3.13
N GLY A 102 2.90 4.78 -3.26
CA GLY A 102 3.59 5.52 -4.32
C GLY A 102 5.10 5.26 -4.33
N VAL A 103 5.73 5.32 -3.15
CA VAL A 103 7.16 5.02 -2.98
C VAL A 103 7.48 3.57 -3.32
N SER A 104 6.68 2.61 -2.82
CA SER A 104 6.92 1.17 -3.05
C SER A 104 6.78 0.78 -4.52
N LEU A 105 5.91 1.47 -5.26
CA LEU A 105 5.72 1.28 -6.70
C LEU A 105 6.73 2.05 -7.56
N SER A 106 7.72 2.71 -6.94
CA SER A 106 8.68 3.60 -7.63
C SER A 106 8.00 4.66 -8.50
N LEU A 107 6.80 5.08 -8.11
CA LEU A 107 6.11 6.19 -8.76
C LEU A 107 6.78 7.46 -8.27
N SER A 108 7.28 8.26 -9.22
CA SER A 108 7.79 9.60 -8.89
C SER A 108 6.68 10.39 -8.20
N HIS A 109 7.04 11.21 -7.21
CA HIS A 109 6.12 12.16 -6.56
C HIS A 109 5.69 13.24 -7.58
N SER A 110 4.87 12.86 -8.55
CA SER A 110 4.07 13.75 -9.38
C SER A 110 2.88 14.19 -8.53
N LEU A 111 3.17 15.03 -7.52
CA LEU A 111 2.14 15.75 -6.78
C LEU A 111 1.62 16.83 -7.73
N GLN A 112 0.37 16.66 -8.19
CA GLN A 112 -0.44 17.75 -8.74
C GLN A 112 -0.90 18.68 -7.62
#